data_AF-A0A1D8P4F6-F1
#
_entry.id   AF-A0A1D8P4F6-F1
#
_cell.length_a   1.000
_cell.length_b   1.000
_cell.length_c   1.000
_cell.angle_alpha   90.00
_cell.angle_beta   90.00
_cell.angle_gamma   90.00
#
_symmetry.space_group_name_H-M   'P 1'
#
loop_
_entity.id
_entity.type
_entity.pdbx_description
1 polymer ?
#
loop_
_entity_poly.entity_id
_entity_poly.type
_entity_poly.pdbx_seq_one_letter_code
_entity_poly.pdbx_strand_id
1 'polypeptide(L)'
;MKLKMNYKRILPYLFFISTFILYGQNKIEKDTVYYDENKIEISKDKFIDKCNAAVFYCKQFDIDNYIVYKVYHRMYFGKLTPQEYNQIRMYLNQQSIKNTPKNHSILIHYEENLAGFKESNEYCNLINSYSLEENYNYFNLNAKKNNEEPIKSIKAFKQIVEWHRKEFHNLKKFNKDVANYAKQQNKCIRKVELRFKTPVYYAIYNNNNYPLKNDYFTWLEVNSIIKTTFTKNHPDIDLIILKPNGEYFIKNDFLPNSVLFKLLKEKDWTKFKNDWNQSIKTNYNLGYGIIFDTTKDYDYYIPSCY
;
A
#
# COMPACT_ATOMS: atom_id res chain seq x y z
N MET A 1 -16.15 -57.94 46.88
CA MET A 1 -14.93 -58.32 46.12
C MET A 1 -14.22 -57.03 45.69
N LYS A 2 -13.22 -56.57 46.45
CA LYS A 2 -12.51 -55.29 46.23
C LYS A 2 -11.23 -55.57 45.43
N LEU A 3 -11.19 -55.15 44.17
CA LEU A 3 -9.98 -55.17 43.33
C LEU A 3 -9.00 -54.09 43.84
N LYS A 4 -7.93 -54.50 44.52
CA LYS A 4 -6.80 -53.64 44.84
C LYS A 4 -5.96 -53.42 43.57
N MET A 5 -6.18 -52.31 42.86
CA MET A 5 -5.27 -51.91 41.78
C MET A 5 -3.92 -51.48 42.34
N ASN A 6 -2.87 -52.08 41.81
CA ASN A 6 -1.49 -51.91 42.26
C ASN A 6 -0.86 -50.68 41.56
N TYR A 7 -1.07 -49.49 42.12
CA TYR A 7 -0.64 -48.19 41.55
C TYR A 7 0.89 -48.04 41.37
N LYS A 8 1.71 -48.95 41.93
CA LYS A 8 3.18 -48.88 41.87
C LYS A 8 3.80 -49.15 40.50
N ARG A 9 3.02 -49.50 39.47
CA ARG A 9 3.50 -49.73 38.09
C ARG A 9 3.08 -48.69 37.06
N ILE A 10 2.25 -47.70 37.42
CA ILE A 10 1.73 -46.69 36.46
C ILE A 10 2.63 -45.45 36.38
N LEU A 11 3.36 -45.14 37.46
CA LEU A 11 4.19 -43.94 37.57
C LEU A 11 5.36 -43.83 36.55
N PRO A 12 6.07 -44.90 36.14
CA PRO A 12 7.15 -44.77 35.16
C PRO A 12 6.63 -44.54 33.72
N TYR A 13 5.40 -44.94 33.39
CA TYR A 13 4.81 -44.71 32.06
C TYR A 13 4.37 -43.26 31.86
N LEU A 14 3.92 -42.57 32.90
CA LEU A 14 3.59 -41.14 32.86
C LEU A 14 4.82 -40.24 32.66
N PHE A 15 6.00 -40.68 33.10
CA PHE A 15 7.25 -39.96 32.91
C PHE A 15 7.83 -40.13 31.49
N PHE A 16 7.53 -41.24 30.82
CA PHE A 16 7.96 -41.47 29.44
C PHE A 16 7.09 -40.74 28.40
N ILE A 17 5.83 -40.46 28.71
CA ILE A 17 4.92 -39.73 27.81
C ILE A 17 5.22 -38.21 27.82
N SER A 18 5.77 -37.67 28.91
CA SER A 18 6.07 -36.22 29.01
C SER A 18 7.35 -35.81 28.27
N THR A 19 8.31 -36.71 28.06
CA THR A 19 9.57 -36.39 27.37
C THR A 19 9.44 -36.34 25.85
N PHE A 20 8.43 -36.99 25.25
CA PHE A 20 8.19 -36.92 23.80
C PHE A 20 7.52 -35.62 23.33
N ILE A 21 6.82 -34.90 24.21
CA ILE A 21 6.07 -33.70 23.83
C ILE A 21 7.01 -32.47 23.70
N LEU A 22 8.18 -32.49 24.35
CA LEU A 22 9.08 -31.34 24.40
C LEU A 22 10.06 -31.22 23.22
N TYR A 23 10.18 -32.26 22.37
CA TYR A 23 11.09 -32.25 21.21
C TYR A 23 10.40 -32.05 19.85
N GLY A 24 9.08 -31.77 19.84
CA GLY A 24 8.27 -31.77 18.61
C GLY A 24 8.01 -30.42 17.94
N GLN A 25 8.49 -29.29 18.48
CA GLN A 25 8.26 -27.98 17.85
C GLN A 25 9.45 -27.54 17.01
N ASN A 26 9.86 -28.38 16.04
CA ASN A 26 10.67 -27.87 14.94
C ASN A 26 9.82 -26.81 14.23
N LYS A 27 10.29 -25.55 14.19
CA LYS A 27 9.68 -24.54 13.34
C LYS A 27 9.61 -25.13 11.94
N ILE A 28 8.39 -25.33 11.43
CA ILE A 28 8.20 -25.76 10.05
C ILE A 28 8.89 -24.70 9.20
N GLU A 29 10.01 -25.08 8.59
CA GLU A 29 10.74 -24.23 7.68
C GLU A 29 9.82 -24.00 6.49
N LYS A 30 9.46 -22.73 6.25
CA LYS A 30 8.59 -22.37 5.13
C LYS A 30 9.41 -22.35 3.85
N ASP A 31 8.88 -22.99 2.81
CA ASP A 31 9.48 -22.96 1.48
C ASP A 31 9.48 -21.52 0.95
N THR A 32 10.54 -21.13 0.25
CA THR A 32 10.66 -19.77 -0.28
C THR A 32 10.67 -19.79 -1.80
N VAL A 33 9.80 -18.99 -2.42
CA VAL A 33 9.71 -18.85 -3.88
C VAL A 33 9.78 -17.38 -4.28
N TYR A 34 10.40 -17.11 -5.43
CA TYR A 34 10.59 -15.75 -5.95
C TYR A 34 9.97 -15.64 -7.34
N TYR A 35 9.14 -14.64 -7.55
CA TYR A 35 8.49 -14.38 -8.84
C TYR A 35 8.88 -13.00 -9.39
N ASP A 36 9.08 -12.92 -10.69
CA ASP A 36 9.25 -11.66 -11.40
C ASP A 36 7.89 -10.94 -11.63
N GLU A 37 7.95 -9.76 -12.26
CA GLU A 37 6.80 -8.93 -12.59
C GLU A 37 5.78 -9.60 -13.53
N ASN A 38 6.18 -10.67 -14.22
CA ASN A 38 5.34 -11.46 -15.11
C ASN A 38 4.81 -12.73 -14.42
N LYS A 39 5.05 -12.87 -13.10
CA LYS A 39 4.66 -14.04 -12.29
C LYS A 39 5.40 -15.32 -12.69
N ILE A 40 6.59 -15.18 -13.29
CA ILE A 40 7.46 -16.30 -13.63
C ILE A 40 8.44 -16.50 -12.48
N GLU A 41 8.64 -17.74 -12.06
CA GLU A 41 9.58 -18.07 -10.99
C GLU A 41 11.03 -17.73 -11.41
N ILE A 42 11.79 -17.13 -10.51
CA ILE A 42 13.17 -16.68 -10.73
C ILE A 42 14.07 -17.07 -9.55
N SER A 43 15.39 -17.01 -9.76
CA SER A 43 16.35 -17.19 -8.66
C SER A 43 16.31 -16.01 -7.68
N LYS A 44 16.73 -16.27 -6.43
CA LYS A 44 16.92 -15.24 -5.40
C LYS A 44 17.82 -14.10 -5.86
N ASP A 45 18.91 -14.40 -6.57
CA ASP A 45 19.85 -13.38 -7.05
C ASP A 45 19.20 -12.46 -8.09
N LYS A 46 18.44 -13.03 -9.02
CA LYS A 46 17.69 -12.25 -10.01
C LYS A 46 16.58 -11.41 -9.35
N PHE A 47 15.98 -11.92 -8.28
CA PHE A 47 15.03 -11.15 -7.48
C PHE A 47 15.71 -9.96 -6.81
N ILE A 48 16.83 -10.15 -6.11
CA ILE A 48 17.60 -9.07 -5.46
C ILE A 48 18.04 -8.01 -6.49
N ASP A 49 18.59 -8.43 -7.62
CA ASP A 49 19.00 -7.53 -8.71
C ASP A 49 17.82 -6.66 -9.20
N LYS A 50 16.66 -7.27 -9.46
CA LYS A 50 15.44 -6.55 -9.81
C LYS A 50 14.98 -5.61 -8.69
N CYS A 51 15.01 -6.02 -7.43
CA CYS A 51 14.57 -5.18 -6.30
C CYS A 51 15.42 -3.91 -6.12
N ASN A 52 16.67 -3.95 -6.58
CA ASN A 52 17.58 -2.80 -6.55
C ASN A 52 17.38 -1.84 -7.73
N ALA A 53 16.63 -2.23 -8.76
CA ALA A 53 16.39 -1.39 -9.93
C ALA A 53 15.36 -0.30 -9.65
N ALA A 54 15.55 0.89 -10.24
CA ALA A 54 14.68 2.06 -10.05
C ALA A 54 13.20 1.82 -10.45
N VAL A 55 12.96 0.90 -11.37
CA VAL A 55 11.64 0.63 -11.96
C VAL A 55 10.83 -0.44 -11.22
N PHE A 56 11.44 -1.11 -10.23
CA PHE A 56 10.82 -2.22 -9.51
C PHE A 56 10.77 -2.00 -8.01
N TYR A 57 9.77 -2.57 -7.37
CA TYR A 57 9.71 -2.76 -5.93
C TYR A 57 9.34 -4.21 -5.65
N CYS A 58 9.60 -4.64 -4.43
CA CYS A 58 9.48 -6.03 -4.05
C CYS A 58 8.63 -6.16 -2.79
N LYS A 59 7.79 -7.19 -2.76
CA LYS A 59 6.97 -7.53 -1.60
C LYS A 59 7.15 -8.97 -1.21
N GLN A 60 7.05 -9.21 0.08
CA GLN A 60 7.00 -10.51 0.70
C GLN A 60 5.58 -10.80 1.17
N PHE A 61 5.09 -12.00 0.90
CA PHE A 61 3.82 -12.51 1.38
C PHE A 61 4.10 -13.78 2.17
N ASP A 62 3.63 -13.84 3.41
CA ASP A 62 3.68 -15.04 4.21
C ASP A 62 2.35 -15.80 4.06
N ILE A 63 2.36 -16.96 3.41
CA ILE A 63 1.16 -17.73 3.02
C ILE A 63 1.35 -19.20 3.41
N ASP A 64 0.61 -19.66 4.43
CA ASP A 64 0.64 -21.05 4.92
C ASP A 64 2.06 -21.59 5.15
N ASN A 65 2.53 -22.44 4.23
CA ASN A 65 3.83 -23.11 4.25
C ASN A 65 4.89 -22.41 3.39
N TYR A 66 4.56 -21.28 2.76
CA TYR A 66 5.42 -20.58 1.82
C TYR A 66 5.69 -19.13 2.24
N ILE A 67 6.90 -18.67 1.96
CA ILE A 67 7.23 -17.24 1.86
C ILE A 67 7.37 -16.91 0.39
N VAL A 68 6.44 -16.10 -0.12
CA VAL A 68 6.38 -15.73 -1.53
C VAL A 68 6.92 -14.32 -1.70
N TYR A 69 7.99 -14.19 -2.47
CA TYR A 69 8.56 -12.90 -2.87
C TYR A 69 8.13 -12.56 -4.30
N LYS A 70 7.65 -11.34 -4.52
CA LYS A 70 7.19 -10.89 -5.84
C LYS A 70 7.77 -9.54 -6.21
N VAL A 71 8.21 -9.43 -7.46
CA VAL A 71 8.63 -8.17 -8.09
C VAL A 71 7.41 -7.49 -8.72
N TYR A 72 7.30 -6.18 -8.55
CA TYR A 72 6.27 -5.34 -9.14
C TYR A 72 6.89 -4.11 -9.78
N HIS A 73 6.26 -3.60 -10.83
CA HIS A 73 6.65 -2.32 -11.42
C HIS A 73 6.29 -1.16 -10.48
N ARG A 74 7.27 -0.33 -10.09
CA ARG A 74 7.01 0.98 -9.44
C ARG A 74 6.25 1.91 -10.36
N MET A 75 6.48 1.80 -11.67
CA MET A 75 5.79 2.58 -12.68
C MET A 75 5.59 1.78 -13.95
N TYR A 76 4.53 2.08 -14.67
CA TYR A 76 4.13 1.32 -15.84
C TYR A 76 3.52 2.22 -16.91
N PHE A 77 3.91 2.02 -18.16
CA PHE A 77 3.27 2.63 -19.32
C PHE A 77 2.46 1.58 -20.06
N GLY A 78 1.18 1.86 -20.30
CA GLY A 78 0.30 0.97 -21.03
C GLY A 78 -0.58 1.69 -22.03
N LYS A 79 -1.46 0.94 -22.68
CA LYS A 79 -2.43 1.46 -23.64
C LYS A 79 -3.73 0.68 -23.54
N LEU A 80 -4.82 1.41 -23.32
CA LEU A 80 -6.17 0.88 -23.37
C LEU A 80 -6.65 0.77 -24.81
N THR A 81 -7.56 -0.16 -25.05
CA THR A 81 -8.39 -0.14 -26.25
C THR A 81 -9.32 1.10 -26.22
N PRO A 82 -9.79 1.58 -27.39
CA PRO A 82 -10.76 2.67 -27.43
C PRO A 82 -12.04 2.39 -26.62
N GLN A 83 -12.46 1.12 -26.54
CA GLN A 83 -13.63 0.71 -25.76
C GLN A 83 -13.38 0.86 -24.25
N GLU A 84 -12.30 0.28 -23.73
CA GLU A 84 -11.94 0.38 -22.30
C GLU A 84 -11.77 1.84 -21.87
N TYR A 85 -11.10 2.63 -22.72
CA TYR A 85 -10.93 4.07 -22.49
C TYR A 85 -12.29 4.79 -22.36
N ASN A 86 -13.21 4.53 -23.30
CA ASN A 86 -14.53 5.16 -23.28
C ASN A 86 -15.35 4.70 -22.06
N GLN A 87 -15.28 3.43 -21.67
CA GLN A 87 -15.97 2.91 -20.49
C GLN A 87 -15.50 3.58 -19.20
N ILE A 88 -14.19 3.67 -18.98
CA ILE A 88 -13.61 4.35 -17.81
C ILE A 88 -14.02 5.81 -17.77
N ARG A 89 -13.94 6.49 -18.91
CA ARG A 89 -14.30 7.90 -19.03
C ARG A 89 -15.77 8.16 -18.73
N MET A 90 -16.67 7.36 -19.31
CA MET A 90 -18.11 7.44 -19.05
C MET A 90 -18.39 7.19 -17.57
N TYR A 91 -17.74 6.19 -16.99
CA TYR A 91 -17.87 5.88 -15.57
C TYR A 91 -17.46 7.07 -14.69
N LEU A 92 -16.28 7.66 -14.90
CA LEU A 92 -15.82 8.82 -14.12
C LEU A 92 -16.73 10.05 -14.28
N ASN A 93 -17.24 10.30 -15.49
CA ASN A 93 -18.19 11.40 -15.73
C ASN A 93 -19.57 11.13 -15.11
N GLN A 94 -20.00 9.88 -14.95
CA GLN A 94 -21.26 9.53 -14.29
C GLN A 94 -21.15 9.63 -12.77
N GLN A 95 -20.01 9.23 -12.20
CA GLN A 95 -19.79 9.24 -10.75
C GLN A 95 -19.44 10.63 -10.20
N SER A 96 -19.00 11.55 -11.06
CA SER A 96 -18.61 12.89 -10.65
C SER A 96 -19.51 13.96 -11.24
N ILE A 97 -19.53 15.12 -10.59
CA ILE A 97 -20.11 16.34 -11.16
C ILE A 97 -19.24 16.94 -12.29
N LYS A 98 -18.07 16.35 -12.57
CA LYS A 98 -17.13 16.85 -13.57
C LYS A 98 -17.48 16.27 -14.93
N ASN A 99 -17.54 17.12 -15.95
CA ASN A 99 -17.62 16.68 -17.33
C ASN A 99 -16.25 16.80 -17.99
N THR A 100 -15.53 15.69 -18.09
CA THR A 100 -14.23 15.67 -18.77
C THR A 100 -14.44 15.77 -20.29
N PRO A 101 -13.78 16.70 -21.02
CA PRO A 101 -13.83 16.80 -22.50
C PRO A 101 -12.96 15.77 -23.23
N LYS A 102 -13.44 15.19 -24.34
CA LYS A 102 -12.84 13.99 -25.01
C LYS A 102 -11.33 14.08 -25.29
N ASN A 103 -10.84 15.28 -25.56
CA ASN A 103 -9.46 15.59 -25.88
C ASN A 103 -8.58 15.91 -24.66
N HIS A 104 -9.09 15.82 -23.44
CA HIS A 104 -8.33 16.09 -22.22
C HIS A 104 -7.76 14.80 -21.62
N SER A 105 -6.57 14.93 -21.04
CA SER A 105 -6.02 13.88 -20.17
C SER A 105 -6.83 13.82 -18.87
N ILE A 106 -6.74 12.70 -18.15
CA ILE A 106 -7.37 12.49 -16.85
C ILE A 106 -6.26 12.13 -15.86
N LEU A 107 -6.29 12.73 -14.67
CA LEU A 107 -5.46 12.31 -13.54
C LEU A 107 -6.36 11.65 -12.49
N ILE A 108 -5.99 10.47 -12.03
CA ILE A 108 -6.70 9.75 -10.96
C ILE A 108 -5.69 9.52 -9.84
N HIS A 109 -5.96 10.08 -8.67
CA HIS A 109 -5.35 9.65 -7.43
C HIS A 109 -6.22 8.53 -6.87
N TYR A 110 -5.62 7.37 -6.62
CA TYR A 110 -6.33 6.17 -6.21
C TYR A 110 -5.85 5.76 -4.82
N GLU A 111 -6.79 5.42 -3.95
CA GLU A 111 -6.54 4.85 -2.65
C GLU A 111 -7.25 3.50 -2.55
N GLU A 112 -6.55 2.46 -2.09
CA GLU A 112 -7.21 1.17 -1.92
C GLU A 112 -8.23 1.22 -0.78
N ASN A 113 -7.87 1.86 0.33
CA ASN A 113 -8.69 1.94 1.53
C ASN A 113 -8.58 3.33 2.17
N LEU A 114 -9.72 3.91 2.57
CA LEU A 114 -9.75 5.06 3.49
C LEU A 114 -10.51 4.66 4.75
N ALA A 115 -9.92 4.95 5.91
CA ALA A 115 -10.49 4.65 7.21
C ALA A 115 -11.13 5.88 7.84
N GLY A 116 -12.41 5.75 8.21
CA GLY A 116 -13.11 6.69 9.07
C GLY A 116 -12.53 6.71 10.48
N PHE A 117 -13.10 7.58 11.32
CA PHE A 117 -12.63 7.74 12.69
C PHE A 117 -12.73 6.45 13.51
N LYS A 118 -13.84 5.71 13.39
CA LYS A 118 -14.07 4.49 14.16
C LYS A 118 -13.04 3.42 13.79
N GLU A 119 -12.83 3.20 12.50
CA GLU A 119 -11.95 2.18 11.97
C GLU A 119 -10.49 2.55 12.23
N SER A 120 -10.14 3.83 12.09
CA SER A 120 -8.83 4.36 12.47
C SER A 120 -8.52 4.08 13.95
N ASN A 121 -9.51 4.13 14.84
CA ASN A 121 -9.34 3.76 16.26
C ASN A 121 -9.25 2.24 16.49
N GLU A 122 -9.93 1.44 15.68
CA GLU A 122 -9.93 -0.03 15.80
C GLU A 122 -8.65 -0.66 15.25
N TYR A 123 -8.01 -0.04 14.25
CA TYR A 123 -6.71 -0.46 13.73
C TYR A 123 -5.54 -0.14 14.66
N CYS A 124 -5.77 0.56 15.77
CA CYS A 124 -4.74 0.79 16.77
C CYS A 124 -4.38 -0.53 17.46
N ASN A 125 -3.08 -0.80 17.63
CA ASN A 125 -2.54 -2.02 18.28
C ASN A 125 -2.91 -2.19 19.77
N LEU A 126 -3.84 -1.39 20.29
CA LEU A 126 -4.38 -1.51 21.62
C LEU A 126 -5.64 -2.36 21.56
N ILE A 127 -5.56 -3.54 22.15
CA ILE A 127 -6.71 -4.42 22.29
C ILE A 127 -7.63 -3.78 23.33
N ASN A 128 -8.81 -3.31 22.88
CA ASN A 128 -9.74 -2.57 23.72
C ASN A 128 -10.23 -3.36 24.95
N SER A 129 -10.25 -4.69 24.88
CA SER A 129 -10.61 -5.56 26.01
C SER A 129 -9.48 -5.77 27.01
N TYR A 130 -8.24 -5.44 26.66
CA TYR A 130 -7.07 -5.62 27.52
C TYR A 130 -6.90 -4.41 28.44
N SER A 131 -6.55 -4.68 29.70
CA SER A 131 -5.99 -3.68 30.62
C SER A 131 -4.70 -3.06 30.05
N LEU A 132 -4.25 -1.97 30.67
CA LEU A 132 -2.97 -1.34 30.30
C LEU A 132 -1.79 -2.32 30.42
N GLU A 133 -1.81 -3.16 31.46
CA GLU A 133 -0.76 -4.15 31.72
C GLU A 133 -0.80 -5.30 30.70
N GLU A 134 -1.99 -5.79 30.34
CA GLU A 134 -2.15 -6.81 29.29
C GLU A 134 -1.70 -6.29 27.92
N ASN A 135 -2.08 -5.07 27.55
CA ASN A 135 -1.60 -4.42 26.33
C ASN A 135 -0.07 -4.22 26.35
N TYR A 136 0.50 -3.82 27.50
CA TYR A 136 1.95 -3.68 27.67
C TYR A 136 2.69 -5.00 27.47
N ASN A 137 2.19 -6.07 28.09
CA ASN A 137 2.76 -7.41 28.00
C ASN A 137 2.65 -7.95 26.57
N TYR A 138 1.48 -7.79 25.93
CA TYR A 138 1.24 -8.18 24.54
C TYR A 138 2.18 -7.46 23.59
N PHE A 139 2.32 -6.13 23.73
CA PHE A 139 3.21 -5.33 22.90
C PHE A 139 4.67 -5.77 23.04
N ASN A 140 5.14 -5.97 24.27
CA ASN A 140 6.52 -6.41 24.53
C ASN A 140 6.79 -7.86 24.08
N LEU A 141 5.79 -8.74 24.12
CA LEU A 141 5.88 -10.10 23.57
C LEU A 141 6.06 -10.05 22.05
N ASN A 142 5.26 -9.23 21.36
CA ASN A 142 5.37 -9.07 19.91
C ASN A 142 6.68 -8.40 19.51
N ALA A 143 7.11 -7.35 20.22
CA ALA A 143 8.40 -6.71 19.98
C ALA A 143 9.54 -7.74 20.06
N LYS A 144 9.56 -8.57 21.11
CA LYS A 144 10.55 -9.67 21.23
C LYS A 144 10.46 -10.68 20.09
N LYS A 145 9.25 -11.07 19.69
CA LYS A 145 9.04 -12.00 18.57
C LYS A 145 9.60 -11.45 17.26
N ASN A 146 9.56 -10.14 17.08
CA ASN A 146 10.02 -9.42 15.90
C ASN A 146 11.46 -8.90 16.01
N ASN A 147 12.19 -9.22 17.09
CA ASN A 147 13.52 -8.69 17.41
C ASN A 147 13.57 -7.14 17.55
N GLU A 148 12.50 -6.53 18.05
CA GLU A 148 12.39 -5.10 18.36
C GLU A 148 12.66 -4.84 19.86
N GLU A 149 13.10 -3.62 20.21
CA GLU A 149 13.35 -3.24 21.62
C GLU A 149 12.02 -3.12 22.39
N PRO A 150 11.82 -3.88 23.49
CA PRO A 150 10.61 -3.77 24.28
C PRO A 150 10.55 -2.44 25.04
N ILE A 151 9.33 -1.98 25.32
CA ILE A 151 9.10 -0.76 26.10
C ILE A 151 9.52 -1.00 27.55
N LYS A 152 10.37 -0.10 28.05
CA LYS A 152 11.13 -0.29 29.31
C LYS A 152 10.28 -0.35 30.59
N SER A 153 9.10 0.25 30.58
CA SER A 153 8.21 0.24 31.75
C SER A 153 6.76 0.47 31.37
N ILE A 154 5.84 0.00 32.22
CA ILE A 154 4.41 0.27 32.10
C ILE A 154 4.11 1.78 32.14
N LYS A 155 4.91 2.57 32.86
CA LYS A 155 4.78 4.04 32.91
C LYS A 155 5.10 4.67 31.55
N ALA A 156 6.18 4.23 30.89
CA ALA A 156 6.52 4.69 29.54
C ALA A 156 5.44 4.27 28.53
N PHE A 157 4.94 3.03 28.64
CA PHE A 157 3.84 2.56 27.81
C PHE A 157 2.56 3.39 28.01
N LYS A 158 2.22 3.73 29.26
CA LYS A 158 1.08 4.59 29.56
C LYS A 158 1.17 5.94 28.84
N GLN A 159 2.35 6.57 28.85
CA GLN A 159 2.57 7.84 28.15
C GLN A 159 2.38 7.70 26.64
N ILE A 160 2.87 6.61 26.05
CA ILE A 160 2.67 6.28 24.64
C ILE A 160 1.18 6.11 24.34
N VAL A 161 0.45 5.35 25.16
CA VAL A 161 -0.99 5.14 25.01
C VAL A 161 -1.78 6.45 25.14
N GLU A 162 -1.46 7.28 26.13
CA GLU A 162 -2.13 8.57 26.35
C GLU A 162 -1.87 9.54 25.19
N TRP A 163 -0.63 9.66 24.74
CA TRP A 163 -0.28 10.42 23.54
C TRP A 163 -1.01 9.89 22.32
N HIS A 164 -0.97 8.57 22.09
CA HIS A 164 -1.62 7.93 20.96
C HIS A 164 -3.13 8.18 20.95
N ARG A 165 -3.81 8.00 22.08
CA ARG A 165 -5.25 8.31 22.20
C ARG A 165 -5.55 9.78 21.91
N LYS A 166 -4.71 10.70 22.40
CA LYS A 166 -4.89 12.13 22.12
C LYS A 166 -4.72 12.44 20.63
N GLU A 167 -3.79 11.79 19.97
CA GLU A 167 -3.44 12.02 18.57
C GLU A 167 -4.44 11.36 17.61
N PHE A 168 -4.81 10.10 17.85
CA PHE A 168 -5.57 9.29 16.91
C PHE A 168 -7.03 9.08 17.35
N HIS A 169 -7.35 9.10 18.65
CA HIS A 169 -8.70 8.83 19.18
C HIS A 169 -9.49 10.11 19.51
N ASN A 170 -9.14 11.22 18.87
CA ASN A 170 -9.85 12.48 19.04
C ASN A 170 -10.63 12.84 17.78
N LEU A 171 -11.96 12.65 17.80
CA LEU A 171 -12.83 12.90 16.65
C LEU A 171 -12.69 14.34 16.11
N LYS A 172 -12.55 15.32 17.00
CA LYS A 172 -12.38 16.73 16.60
C LYS A 172 -11.05 16.93 15.86
N LYS A 173 -9.98 16.28 16.31
CA LYS A 173 -8.67 16.30 15.64
C LYS A 173 -8.76 15.57 14.30
N PHE A 174 -9.32 14.36 14.25
CA PHE A 174 -9.55 13.61 13.01
C PHE A 174 -10.28 14.46 11.96
N ASN A 175 -11.42 15.07 12.33
CA ASN A 175 -12.18 15.93 11.42
C ASN A 175 -11.37 17.15 10.96
N LYS A 176 -10.55 17.73 11.84
CA LYS A 176 -9.65 18.83 11.49
C LYS A 176 -8.58 18.37 10.50
N ASP A 177 -8.01 17.20 10.69
CA ASP A 177 -6.95 16.65 9.83
C ASP A 177 -7.50 16.27 8.45
N VAL A 178 -8.68 15.65 8.40
CA VAL A 178 -9.44 15.43 7.15
C VAL A 178 -9.69 16.74 6.40
N ALA A 179 -10.17 17.78 7.10
CA ALA A 179 -10.43 19.09 6.48
C ALA A 179 -9.14 19.77 5.98
N ASN A 180 -8.05 19.66 6.75
CA ASN A 180 -6.74 20.20 6.38
C ASN A 180 -6.18 19.49 5.14
N TYR A 181 -6.22 18.15 5.13
CA TYR A 181 -5.84 17.35 3.97
C TYR A 181 -6.67 17.76 2.75
N ALA A 182 -8.00 17.82 2.88
CA ALA A 182 -8.88 18.18 1.78
C ALA A 182 -8.55 19.56 1.19
N LYS A 183 -8.27 20.55 2.06
CA LYS A 183 -7.85 21.90 1.67
C LYS A 183 -6.50 21.91 0.94
N GLN A 184 -5.53 21.12 1.40
CA GLN A 184 -4.21 21.01 0.77
C GLN A 184 -4.33 20.36 -0.61
N GLN A 185 -5.04 19.24 -0.71
CA GLN A 185 -5.30 18.52 -1.95
C GLN A 185 -6.03 19.38 -2.97
N ASN A 186 -6.99 20.22 -2.55
CA ASN A 186 -7.66 21.13 -3.46
C ASN A 186 -6.72 22.14 -4.13
N LYS A 187 -5.68 22.61 -3.43
CA LYS A 187 -4.67 23.48 -4.06
C LYS A 187 -3.95 22.75 -5.19
N CYS A 188 -3.69 21.47 -4.98
CA CYS A 188 -3.05 20.59 -5.95
C CYS A 188 -3.95 20.27 -7.14
N ILE A 189 -5.21 19.92 -6.88
CA ILE A 189 -6.25 19.76 -7.91
C ILE A 189 -6.30 21.01 -8.80
N ARG A 190 -6.52 22.19 -8.20
CA ARG A 190 -6.64 23.44 -8.96
C ARG A 190 -5.38 23.75 -9.75
N LYS A 191 -4.20 23.49 -9.19
CA LYS A 191 -2.91 23.68 -9.88
C LYS A 191 -2.82 22.81 -11.13
N VAL A 192 -3.22 21.54 -11.05
CA VAL A 192 -3.19 20.61 -12.19
C VAL A 192 -4.28 20.95 -13.21
N GLU A 193 -5.51 21.13 -12.76
CA GLU A 193 -6.68 21.38 -13.61
C GLU A 193 -6.52 22.67 -14.42
N LEU A 194 -6.08 23.75 -13.78
CA LEU A 194 -5.88 25.03 -14.46
C LEU A 194 -4.68 25.01 -15.41
N ARG A 195 -3.56 24.42 -14.99
CA ARG A 195 -2.31 24.47 -15.76
C ARG A 195 -2.30 23.53 -16.97
N PHE A 196 -2.86 22.33 -16.81
CA PHE A 196 -2.78 21.27 -17.83
C PHE A 196 -4.14 20.94 -18.45
N LYS A 197 -5.22 21.63 -18.04
CA LYS A 197 -6.60 21.31 -18.44
C LYS A 197 -6.93 19.83 -18.18
N THR A 198 -6.35 19.25 -17.13
CA THR A 198 -6.49 17.83 -16.78
C THR A 198 -7.36 17.72 -15.54
N PRO A 199 -8.63 17.29 -15.64
CA PRO A 199 -9.45 17.01 -14.47
C PRO A 199 -8.79 15.96 -13.58
N VAL A 200 -8.85 16.22 -12.28
CA VAL A 200 -8.31 15.33 -11.26
C VAL A 200 -9.44 14.61 -10.53
N TYR A 201 -9.33 13.30 -10.43
CA TYR A 201 -10.27 12.43 -9.73
C TYR A 201 -9.59 11.81 -8.52
N TYR A 202 -10.30 11.78 -7.39
CA TYR A 202 -9.90 11.06 -6.20
C TYR A 202 -10.78 9.84 -6.12
N ALA A 203 -10.18 8.66 -6.21
CA ALA A 203 -10.86 7.38 -6.33
C ALA A 203 -10.51 6.49 -5.15
N ILE A 204 -11.48 5.74 -4.66
CA ILE A 204 -11.30 4.80 -3.54
C ILE A 204 -11.99 3.47 -3.85
N TYR A 205 -11.37 2.35 -3.50
CA TYR A 205 -12.03 1.04 -3.62
C TYR A 205 -12.85 0.67 -2.38
N ASN A 206 -12.24 0.69 -1.20
CA ASN A 206 -12.91 0.34 0.06
C ASN A 206 -13.04 1.56 0.97
N ASN A 207 -14.26 2.04 1.15
CA ASN A 207 -14.56 3.09 2.11
C ASN A 207 -14.95 2.52 3.47
N ASN A 208 -14.05 2.57 4.43
CA ASN A 208 -14.29 2.14 5.79
C ASN A 208 -14.83 3.32 6.63
N ASN A 209 -16.00 3.87 6.24
CA ASN A 209 -16.67 5.02 6.88
C ASN A 209 -15.87 6.35 6.88
N TYR A 210 -15.00 6.56 5.91
CA TYR A 210 -14.35 7.85 5.68
C TYR A 210 -15.36 8.87 5.09
N PRO A 211 -15.31 10.16 5.48
CA PRO A 211 -16.18 11.19 4.91
C PRO A 211 -15.78 11.52 3.46
N LEU A 212 -16.40 10.84 2.50
CA LEU A 212 -16.07 10.95 1.07
C LEU A 212 -16.35 12.33 0.47
N LYS A 213 -17.32 13.07 1.00
CA LYS A 213 -17.70 14.39 0.52
C LYS A 213 -17.25 15.46 1.49
N ASN A 214 -16.58 16.49 0.97
CA ASN A 214 -16.22 17.70 1.72
C ASN A 214 -16.40 18.95 0.82
N ASP A 215 -16.13 20.13 1.37
CA ASP A 215 -16.32 21.41 0.69
C ASP A 215 -15.37 21.62 -0.51
N TYR A 216 -14.33 20.79 -0.64
CA TYR A 216 -13.27 20.98 -1.62
C TYR A 216 -13.32 19.98 -2.78
N PHE A 217 -13.61 18.71 -2.49
CA PHE A 217 -13.80 17.66 -3.50
C PHE A 217 -14.58 16.47 -2.93
N THR A 218 -14.92 15.54 -3.82
CA THR A 218 -15.59 14.29 -3.49
C THR A 218 -14.73 13.13 -3.93
N TRP A 219 -14.49 12.18 -3.02
CA TRP A 219 -13.95 10.87 -3.35
C TRP A 219 -14.99 10.05 -4.10
N LEU A 220 -14.56 9.40 -5.18
CA LEU A 220 -15.38 8.49 -5.96
C LEU A 220 -15.14 7.07 -5.47
N GLU A 221 -16.19 6.43 -4.97
CA GLU A 221 -16.14 4.98 -4.76
C GLU A 221 -16.11 4.29 -6.12
N VAL A 222 -14.91 3.83 -6.49
CA VAL A 222 -14.67 3.17 -7.76
C VAL A 222 -14.89 1.67 -7.62
N ASN A 223 -15.77 1.15 -8.48
CA ASN A 223 -16.07 -0.27 -8.52
C ASN A 223 -14.99 -1.05 -9.30
N SER A 224 -15.35 -2.27 -9.69
CA SER A 224 -14.46 -3.20 -10.38
C SER A 224 -13.78 -2.64 -11.63
N ILE A 225 -14.31 -1.66 -12.37
CA ILE A 225 -13.68 -1.31 -13.66
C ILE A 225 -12.28 -0.72 -13.51
N ILE A 226 -12.09 0.30 -12.67
CA ILE A 226 -10.76 0.90 -12.42
C ILE A 226 -9.83 -0.15 -11.82
N LYS A 227 -10.34 -0.92 -10.85
CA LYS A 227 -9.60 -1.99 -10.17
C LYS A 227 -9.14 -3.08 -11.14
N THR A 228 -10.06 -3.64 -11.92
CA THR A 228 -9.80 -4.73 -12.87
C THR A 228 -8.88 -4.28 -14.00
N THR A 229 -9.04 -3.04 -14.50
CA THR A 229 -8.18 -2.53 -15.56
C THR A 229 -6.76 -2.24 -15.09
N PHE A 230 -6.58 -1.60 -13.93
CA PHE A 230 -5.26 -1.11 -13.53
C PHE A 230 -4.63 -1.91 -12.39
N THR A 231 -5.38 -2.32 -11.36
CA THR A 231 -4.75 -2.83 -10.12
C THR A 231 -4.42 -4.33 -10.15
N LYS A 232 -4.99 -5.10 -11.09
CA LYS A 232 -4.76 -6.56 -11.19
C LYS A 232 -3.27 -6.95 -11.23
N ASN A 233 -2.44 -6.10 -11.85
CA ASN A 233 -0.99 -6.30 -11.96
C ASN A 233 -0.19 -5.26 -11.15
N HIS A 234 -0.88 -4.33 -10.51
CA HIS A 234 -0.29 -3.21 -9.79
C HIS A 234 -1.12 -3.00 -8.50
N PRO A 235 -0.89 -3.80 -7.46
CA PRO A 235 -1.73 -3.76 -6.26
C PRO A 235 -1.61 -2.42 -5.49
N ASP A 236 -0.50 -1.72 -5.65
CA ASP A 236 -0.17 -0.48 -4.91
C ASP A 236 -0.20 0.75 -5.82
N ILE A 237 -1.19 0.81 -6.72
CA ILE A 237 -1.38 2.02 -7.52
C ILE A 237 -1.78 3.17 -6.60
N ASP A 238 -1.08 4.30 -6.75
CA ASP A 238 -1.46 5.55 -6.08
C ASP A 238 -1.92 6.60 -7.10
N LEU A 239 -1.37 6.54 -8.32
CA LEU A 239 -1.61 7.54 -9.35
C LEU A 239 -1.74 6.92 -10.74
N ILE A 240 -2.74 7.39 -11.49
CA ILE A 240 -2.98 7.03 -12.88
C ILE A 240 -3.12 8.31 -13.71
N ILE A 241 -2.35 8.40 -14.80
CA ILE A 241 -2.51 9.44 -15.82
C ILE A 241 -3.03 8.75 -17.08
N LEU A 242 -4.16 9.20 -17.60
CA LEU A 242 -4.78 8.65 -18.81
C LEU A 242 -4.86 9.71 -19.91
N LYS A 243 -4.23 9.45 -21.05
CA LYS A 243 -4.21 10.34 -22.23
C LYS A 243 -5.42 10.10 -23.14
N PRO A 244 -5.80 11.08 -23.99
CA PRO A 244 -6.93 10.95 -24.92
C PRO A 244 -6.82 9.79 -25.92
N ASN A 245 -5.60 9.38 -26.25
CA ASN A 245 -5.31 8.29 -27.18
C ASN A 245 -5.34 6.89 -26.52
N GLY A 246 -5.77 6.80 -25.26
CA GLY A 246 -5.81 5.57 -24.48
C GLY A 246 -4.50 5.18 -23.81
N GLU A 247 -3.40 5.89 -24.06
CA GLU A 247 -2.15 5.65 -23.33
C GLU A 247 -2.31 6.03 -21.86
N TYR A 248 -1.72 5.23 -20.99
CA TYR A 248 -1.75 5.51 -19.56
C TYR A 248 -0.40 5.29 -18.89
N PHE A 249 -0.20 6.01 -17.80
CA PHE A 249 0.93 5.88 -16.91
C PHE A 249 0.41 5.60 -15.50
N ILE A 250 1.02 4.63 -14.85
CA ILE A 250 0.77 4.27 -13.46
C ILE A 250 2.03 4.58 -12.66
N LYS A 251 1.84 5.10 -11.46
CA LYS A 251 2.87 5.15 -10.42
C LYS A 251 2.34 4.53 -9.14
N ASN A 252 3.18 3.66 -8.58
CA ASN A 252 3.07 3.10 -7.25
C ASN A 252 4.12 3.83 -6.41
N ASP A 253 3.75 4.48 -5.32
CA ASP A 253 4.55 5.38 -4.47
C ASP A 253 4.69 6.83 -4.99
N PHE A 254 5.34 7.68 -4.22
CA PHE A 254 5.62 9.10 -4.47
C PHE A 254 6.01 9.44 -5.93
N LEU A 255 5.41 10.49 -6.49
CA LEU A 255 5.80 11.06 -7.79
C LEU A 255 6.17 12.54 -7.64
N PRO A 256 7.43 12.94 -7.90
CA PRO A 256 7.80 14.35 -7.85
C PRO A 256 6.93 15.19 -8.78
N ASN A 257 6.42 16.32 -8.27
CA ASN A 257 5.63 17.27 -9.05
C ASN A 257 6.28 17.65 -10.39
N SER A 258 7.61 17.77 -10.44
CA SER A 258 8.37 18.06 -11.65
C SER A 258 8.17 16.97 -12.72
N VAL A 259 8.19 15.70 -12.33
CA VAL A 259 7.96 14.55 -13.20
C VAL A 259 6.50 14.47 -13.63
N LEU A 260 5.56 14.60 -12.69
CA LEU A 260 4.13 14.64 -12.99
C LEU A 260 3.81 15.70 -14.05
N PHE A 261 4.37 16.91 -13.90
CA PHE A 261 4.13 18.00 -14.84
C PHE A 261 4.76 17.75 -16.21
N LYS A 262 5.92 17.08 -16.29
CA LYS A 262 6.49 16.63 -17.57
C LYS A 262 5.55 15.63 -18.26
N LEU A 263 5.05 14.63 -17.53
CA LEU A 263 4.12 13.62 -18.05
C LEU A 263 2.82 14.25 -18.55
N LEU A 264 2.23 15.18 -17.79
CA LEU A 264 0.99 15.86 -18.17
C LEU A 264 1.17 16.78 -19.38
N LYS A 265 2.30 17.51 -19.45
CA LYS A 265 2.59 18.44 -20.56
C LYS A 265 2.86 17.71 -21.88
N GLU A 266 3.58 16.61 -21.83
CA GLU A 266 4.02 15.90 -23.03
C GLU A 266 2.85 15.17 -23.71
N LYS A 267 2.75 15.29 -25.03
CA LYS A 267 1.68 14.63 -25.80
C LYS A 267 2.10 13.22 -26.22
N ASP A 268 3.38 13.03 -26.52
CA ASP A 268 3.94 11.76 -26.98
C ASP A 268 4.93 11.22 -25.94
N TRP A 269 4.59 10.10 -25.32
CA TRP A 269 5.42 9.44 -24.31
C TRP A 269 6.43 8.45 -24.89
N THR A 270 6.70 8.44 -26.21
CA THR A 270 7.66 7.51 -26.82
C THR A 270 9.03 7.57 -26.15
N LYS A 271 9.55 8.77 -25.88
CA LYS A 271 10.82 8.92 -25.16
C LYS A 271 10.76 8.35 -23.74
N PHE A 272 9.72 8.66 -22.97
CA PHE A 272 9.56 8.18 -21.60
C PHE A 272 9.41 6.66 -21.52
N LYS A 273 8.71 6.06 -22.50
CA LYS A 273 8.61 4.61 -22.65
C LYS A 273 9.97 3.98 -22.98
N ASN A 274 10.78 4.62 -23.82
CA ASN A 274 12.13 4.14 -24.13
C ASN A 274 13.03 4.20 -22.88
N ASP A 275 13.00 5.30 -22.14
CA ASP A 275 13.73 5.45 -20.87
C ASP A 275 13.33 4.36 -19.86
N TRP A 276 12.03 4.09 -19.72
CA TRP A 276 11.49 3.03 -18.87
C TRP A 276 11.94 1.64 -19.32
N ASN A 277 11.79 1.31 -20.61
CA ASN A 277 12.22 0.03 -21.18
C ASN A 277 13.73 -0.20 -21.02
N GLN A 278 14.54 0.83 -21.21
CA GLN A 278 15.99 0.75 -21.01
C GLN A 278 16.32 0.48 -19.54
N SER A 279 15.61 1.14 -18.62
CA SER A 279 15.76 0.92 -17.17
C SER A 279 15.39 -0.51 -16.76
N ILE A 280 14.33 -1.08 -17.35
CA ILE A 280 13.95 -2.50 -17.14
C ILE A 280 15.03 -3.45 -17.66
N LYS A 281 15.50 -3.24 -18.89
CA LYS A 281 16.46 -4.16 -19.54
C LYS A 281 17.80 -4.23 -18.82
N THR A 282 18.20 -3.15 -18.18
CA THR A 282 19.51 -3.00 -17.53
C THR A 282 19.46 -3.17 -16.02
N ASN A 283 18.25 -3.26 -15.43
CA ASN A 283 18.03 -3.20 -13.98
C ASN A 283 18.77 -2.03 -13.30
N TYR A 284 18.94 -0.90 -14.00
CA TYR A 284 19.74 0.21 -13.47
C TYR A 284 19.06 0.82 -12.24
N ASN A 285 19.80 0.88 -11.13
CA ASN A 285 19.29 1.31 -9.82
C ASN A 285 18.85 2.78 -9.75
N LEU A 286 19.40 3.63 -10.63
CA LEU A 286 18.99 5.03 -10.76
C LEU A 286 18.05 5.23 -11.96
N GLY A 287 17.91 4.25 -12.85
CA GLY A 287 17.09 4.38 -14.06
C GLY A 287 17.62 5.40 -15.07
N TYR A 288 16.95 5.50 -16.21
CA TYR A 288 17.30 6.39 -17.31
C TYR A 288 16.27 7.51 -17.46
N GLY A 289 16.72 8.69 -17.91
CA GLY A 289 15.86 9.80 -18.33
C GLY A 289 14.78 10.16 -17.29
N ILE A 290 13.51 10.00 -17.65
CA ILE A 290 12.41 10.32 -16.73
C ILE A 290 12.37 9.43 -15.47
N ILE A 291 12.90 8.20 -15.54
CA ILE A 291 13.00 7.30 -14.39
C ILE A 291 14.03 7.83 -13.39
N PHE A 292 15.17 8.30 -13.89
CA PHE A 292 16.18 8.97 -13.07
C PHE A 292 15.64 10.19 -12.36
N ASP A 293 14.79 10.97 -13.04
CA ASP A 293 14.09 12.08 -12.41
C ASP A 293 13.10 11.65 -11.32
N THR A 294 12.74 10.36 -11.21
CA THR A 294 11.88 9.88 -10.10
C THR A 294 12.68 9.42 -8.88
N THR A 295 13.97 9.08 -9.07
CA THR A 295 14.85 8.55 -8.01
C THR A 295 15.79 9.59 -7.43
N LYS A 296 15.84 10.80 -7.99
CA LYS A 296 16.63 11.89 -7.41
C LYS A 296 16.20 12.10 -5.97
N ASP A 297 17.17 12.35 -5.10
CA ASP A 297 16.90 12.81 -3.74
C ASP A 297 16.17 14.15 -3.84
N TYR A 298 14.85 14.07 -3.75
CA TYR A 298 14.03 15.24 -3.50
C TYR A 298 14.03 15.43 -2.00
N ASP A 299 14.21 16.67 -1.56
CA ASP A 299 13.88 17.02 -0.19
C ASP A 299 12.44 16.56 0.04
N TYR A 300 12.25 15.53 0.87
CA TYR A 300 10.94 15.05 1.32
C TYR A 300 10.07 16.19 1.91
N TYR A 301 10.69 17.34 2.16
CA TYR A 301 10.10 18.58 2.64
C TYR A 301 9.50 19.47 1.54
N ILE A 302 9.68 19.18 0.26
CA ILE A 302 8.98 19.91 -0.81
C ILE A 302 7.56 19.37 -0.87
N PRO A 303 6.52 20.21 -0.67
CA PRO A 303 5.14 19.75 -0.76
C PRO A 303 4.86 19.17 -2.15
N SER A 304 4.80 17.83 -2.25
CA SER A 304 4.27 17.15 -3.43
C SER A 304 2.76 17.15 -3.38
N CYS A 305 2.15 17.18 -4.55
CA CYS A 305 0.70 17.10 -4.65
C CYS A 305 0.20 15.67 -4.59
N TYR A 306 1.02 14.72 -5.06
CA TYR A 306 0.71 13.31 -5.24
C TYR A 306 1.96 12.47 -5.00
#